data_AF-A0A2P7B4Q0-F1
#
_entry.id   AF-A0A2P7B4Q0-F1
#
_cell.length_a   1.000
_cell.length_b   1.000
_cell.length_c   1.000
_cell.angle_alpha   90.00
_cell.angle_beta   90.00
_cell.angle_gamma   90.00
#
_symmetry.space_group_name_H-M   'P 1'
#
loop_
_entity.id
_entity.type
_entity.pdbx_description
1 polymer ?
#
loop_
_entity_poly.entity_id
_entity_poly.type
_entity_poly.pdbx_seq_one_letter_code
_entity_poly.pdbx_strand_id
1 'polypeptide(L)' 'CGLLQGGSVTAPIKKGELITSANAAPAQGSKIVELRARQDKLVYGA' A
#
# COMPACT_ATOMS: atom_id res chain seq x y z
N CYS A 1 -0.55 4.63 -6.89
CA CYS A 1 -0.55 3.63 -7.99
C CYS A 1 0.73 2.81 -7.89
N GLY A 2 0.70 1.51 -8.24
CA GLY A 2 1.84 0.59 -8.16
C GLY A 2 1.69 -0.53 -7.14
N LEU A 3 1.08 -0.29 -5.97
CA LEU A 3 0.99 -1.26 -4.86
C LEU A 3 -0.38 -1.90 -4.67
N LEU A 4 -1.43 -1.37 -5.31
CA LEU A 4 -2.83 -1.67 -4.95
C LEU A 4 -3.48 -2.76 -5.81
N GLN A 5 -2.85 -3.20 -6.91
CA GLN A 5 -3.37 -4.29 -7.71
C GLN A 5 -3.31 -5.59 -6.90
N GLY A 6 -4.44 -6.30 -6.80
CA GLY A 6 -4.58 -7.49 -5.94
C GLY A 6 -4.64 -7.17 -4.44
N GLY A 7 -4.69 -5.88 -4.05
CA GLY A 7 -4.88 -5.47 -2.67
C GLY A 7 -6.31 -5.71 -2.18
N SER A 8 -6.53 -5.49 -0.88
CA SER A 8 -7.81 -5.69 -0.21
C SER A 8 -8.36 -4.37 0.34
N VAL A 9 -9.66 -4.17 0.18
CA VAL A 9 -10.40 -3.09 0.85
C VAL A 9 -10.63 -3.51 2.31
N THR A 10 -10.19 -2.69 3.26
CA THR A 10 -10.28 -2.98 4.70
C THR A 10 -11.32 -2.12 5.41
N ALA A 11 -11.77 -1.02 4.79
CA ALA A 11 -12.90 -0.19 5.23
C ALA A 11 -13.67 0.33 3.99
N PRO A 12 -14.95 0.75 4.12
CA PRO A 12 -15.72 1.29 3.00
C PRO A 12 -15.01 2.47 2.33
N ILE A 13 -14.97 2.49 0.99
CA ILE A 13 -14.37 3.58 0.19
C ILE A 13 -15.43 4.14 -0.76
N LYS A 14 -15.70 5.44 -0.67
CA LYS A 14 -16.63 6.14 -1.58
C LYS A 14 -15.94 6.52 -2.88
N LYS A 15 -16.74 6.73 -3.94
CA LYS A 15 -16.22 7.27 -5.21
C LYS A 15 -15.59 8.64 -4.97
N GLY A 16 -14.32 8.78 -5.36
CA GLY A 16 -13.53 10.01 -5.16
C GLY A 16 -12.83 10.10 -3.81
N GLU A 17 -13.02 9.13 -2.90
CA GLU A 17 -12.31 9.06 -1.63
C GLU A 17 -10.86 8.59 -1.84
N LEU A 18 -9.94 9.13 -1.03
CA LEU A 18 -8.53 8.76 -1.10
C LEU A 18 -8.30 7.36 -0.53
N ILE A 19 -7.54 6.54 -1.26
CA ILE A 19 -7.09 5.25 -0.77
C ILE A 19 -5.86 5.48 0.13
N THR A 20 -5.95 5.02 1.36
CA THR A 20 -4.93 5.16 2.41
C THR A 20 -4.71 3.82 3.12
N SER A 21 -3.71 3.76 3.99
CA SER A 21 -3.49 2.59 4.87
C SER A 21 -4.66 2.34 5.85
N ALA A 22 -5.55 3.31 6.05
CA ALA A 22 -6.72 3.14 6.91
C ALA A 22 -7.87 2.38 6.23
N ASN A 23 -7.94 2.38 4.89
CA ASN A 23 -9.06 1.80 4.15
C ASN A 23 -8.66 0.76 3.09
N ALA A 24 -7.37 0.56 2.82
CA ALA A 24 -6.89 -0.52 1.98
C ALA A 24 -5.53 -1.06 2.41
N ALA A 25 -5.29 -2.34 2.10
CA ALA A 25 -4.00 -3.01 2.25
C ALA A 25 -3.49 -3.50 0.89
N PRO A 26 -2.20 -3.31 0.54
CA PRO A 26 -1.62 -3.85 -0.68
C PRO A 26 -1.45 -5.38 -0.59
N ALA A 27 -1.29 -6.03 -1.75
CA ALA A 27 -1.03 -7.46 -1.83
C ALA A 27 0.34 -7.80 -1.20
N GLN A 28 0.30 -8.45 -0.03
CA GLN A 28 1.49 -8.89 0.69
C GLN A 28 2.25 -9.95 -0.13
N GLY A 29 3.59 -9.94 -0.05
CA GLY A 29 4.45 -10.87 -0.78
C GLY A 29 4.69 -10.52 -2.26
N SER A 30 4.15 -9.41 -2.76
CA SER A 30 4.56 -8.89 -4.06
C SER A 30 5.93 -8.21 -3.97
N LYS A 31 6.79 -8.45 -4.99
CA LYS A 31 8.16 -7.90 -5.03
C LYS A 31 8.20 -6.38 -4.91
N ILE A 32 7.19 -5.68 -5.44
CA ILE A 32 7.11 -4.21 -5.36
C ILE A 32 6.80 -3.72 -3.93
N VAL A 33 5.96 -4.45 -3.17
CA VAL A 33 5.69 -4.11 -1.76
C VAL A 33 6.94 -4.30 -0.90
N GLU A 34 7.70 -5.39 -1.13
CA GLU A 34 8.96 -5.63 -0.44
C GLU A 34 10.02 -4.57 -0.75
N LEU A 35 10.19 -4.23 -2.03
CA LEU A 35 11.15 -3.20 -2.45
C LEU A 35 10.74 -1.82 -1.93
N ARG A 36 9.44 -1.53 -1.89
CA ARG A 36 8.95 -0.28 -1.30
C ARG A 36 9.28 -0.19 0.19
N ALA A 37 9.08 -1.26 0.95
CA ALA A 37 9.45 -1.30 2.36
C ALA A 37 10.96 -1.07 2.57
N ARG A 38 11.83 -1.61 1.70
CA ARG A 38 13.28 -1.34 1.73
C ARG A 38 13.60 0.11 1.38
N GLN A 39 12.90 0.67 0.40
CA GLN A 39 13.05 2.07 0.03
C GLN A 39 12.64 3.00 1.17
N ASP A 40 11.52 2.71 1.85
CA ASP A 40 11.06 3.51 2.97
C ASP A 40 12.11 3.53 4.10
N LYS A 41 12.75 2.38 4.40
CA LYS A 41 13.89 2.32 5.32
C LYS A 41 15.09 3.14 4.87
N LEU A 42 15.40 3.15 3.57
CA LEU A 42 16.51 3.94 3.03
C LEU A 42 16.26 5.44 3.14
N VAL A 43 15.03 5.88 2.87
CA VAL A 43 14.67 7.31 2.85
C VAL A 43 14.47 7.86 4.26
N TYR A 44 13.79 7.11 5.13
CA TYR A 44 13.37 7.59 6.45
C TYR A 44 14.22 7.07 7.60
N GLY A 45 15.14 6.13 7.35
CA GLY A 45 15.94 5.50 8.39
C GLY A 45 15.18 4.41 9.15
N ALA A 46 15.72 4.03 10.31
CA ALA A 46 15.16 3.07 11.27
C ALA A 46 14.58 3.79 12.48
#